data_AF-A0A1G8QL02-F1
#
_entry.id   AF-A0A1G8QL02-F1
#
_cell.length_a   1.000
_cell.length_b   1.000
_cell.length_c   1.000
_cell.angle_alpha   90.00
_cell.angle_beta   90.00
_cell.angle_gamma   90.00
#
_symmetry.space_group_name_H-M   'P 1'
#
loop_
_entity.id
_entity.type
_entity.pdbx_description
1 polymer ?
#
loop_
_entity_poly.entity_id
_entity_poly.type
_entity_poly.pdbx_seq_one_letter_code
_entity_poly.pdbx_strand_id
1 'polypeptide(L)'
;MKKNFKLLLTTMAFFVLAFMSFRISAKADGEAINIYTVDDLLAVSENTNADYILMNDIDMAGIEWTPIDFTGNFDGNNHAILNLSVKSTSTEIRTTYDGNYKTYDTCFAGLFGVLENATIKNLTLKGINVTVNKEEPCFIGSIAGFSEKSSIENCSIDGTLRLDVSAKMFGVGGIVGYGGDGSITSTNADVTLICIDHDKENRDEQFMGGGYSAGYLDVDKCFIKIDGYDSDHGYVHDGGLVGMYILYPLGNNYAGYINNTRVEGMITFFEDNTDRRAYCKDFIGEVMNWTYEYVGNSSDFTRNEIKDYSKDLLPHYCEGGNFSKEVIESTCDEFGYTVYKCNDCNEYSYKADYTLKNHKLGELSVIEEATTEKEGLSKGVCSDCGAEVYVITPVVEEIIEEPEEIVEPDIVSEPETVPETKPVKEEEGDTLLKVFLIGGLVICIGLVAAIAVVLFRGRKKR
;
A
#
# COMPACT_ATOMS: atom_id res chain seq x y z
N MET A 1 -63.79 43.90 -1.58
CA MET A 1 -64.01 43.39 -2.96
C MET A 1 -63.29 42.05 -3.08
N LYS A 2 -63.93 40.94 -2.70
CA LYS A 2 -64.49 39.91 -3.60
C LYS A 2 -63.56 39.40 -4.72
N LYS A 3 -63.05 38.18 -4.50
CA LYS A 3 -63.09 36.98 -5.38
C LYS A 3 -62.14 36.98 -6.61
N ASN A 4 -61.33 35.93 -6.90
CA ASN A 4 -61.67 34.51 -7.00
C ASN A 4 -60.45 33.56 -6.90
N PHE A 5 -60.78 32.30 -6.60
CA PHE A 5 -60.00 31.09 -6.39
C PHE A 5 -60.17 30.11 -7.58
N LYS A 6 -59.22 29.17 -7.77
CA LYS A 6 -59.14 27.97 -8.67
C LYS A 6 -58.04 28.09 -9.76
N LEU A 7 -56.94 27.31 -9.73
CA LEU A 7 -56.72 25.85 -9.88
C LEU A 7 -56.57 25.40 -11.35
N LEU A 8 -55.34 25.09 -11.77
CA LEU A 8 -54.91 23.97 -12.66
C LEU A 8 -53.37 24.03 -12.76
N LEU A 9 -52.60 23.23 -12.02
CA LEU A 9 -52.14 21.87 -12.34
C LEU A 9 -51.59 21.71 -13.77
N THR A 10 -50.27 21.79 -13.92
CA THR A 10 -49.40 20.86 -14.68
C THR A 10 -48.02 21.50 -14.89
N THR A 11 -47.02 21.03 -14.16
CA THR A 11 -45.62 21.07 -14.60
C THR A 11 -44.88 19.97 -13.85
N MET A 12 -44.83 18.79 -14.48
CA MET A 12 -43.77 17.83 -14.27
C MET A 12 -42.45 18.56 -14.52
N ALA A 13 -41.70 18.84 -13.46
CA ALA A 13 -40.29 19.12 -13.56
C ALA A 13 -39.58 17.99 -12.84
N PHE A 14 -39.01 17.10 -13.64
CA PHE A 14 -38.08 16.05 -13.27
C PHE A 14 -37.08 16.57 -12.23
N PHE A 15 -37.27 16.19 -10.97
CA PHE A 15 -36.14 16.12 -10.05
C PHE A 15 -35.31 14.92 -10.51
N VAL A 16 -34.24 15.20 -11.25
CA VAL A 16 -33.13 14.27 -11.38
C VAL A 16 -32.59 14.09 -9.98
N LEU A 17 -33.01 13.01 -9.30
CA LEU A 17 -32.24 12.45 -8.21
C LEU A 17 -30.89 12.08 -8.82
N ALA A 18 -29.91 12.96 -8.66
CA ALA A 18 -28.54 12.51 -8.59
C ALA A 18 -28.48 11.61 -7.36
N PHE A 19 -28.63 10.31 -7.57
CA PHE A 19 -28.14 9.30 -6.64
C PHE A 19 -26.63 9.54 -6.58
N MET A 20 -26.21 10.42 -5.67
CA MET A 20 -24.90 10.36 -5.08
C MET A 20 -24.85 8.96 -4.49
N SER A 21 -24.09 8.08 -5.13
CA SER A 21 -23.81 6.74 -4.64
C SER A 21 -22.96 6.90 -3.38
N PHE A 22 -23.57 7.36 -2.29
CA PHE A 22 -23.04 7.13 -0.97
C PHE A 22 -23.10 5.62 -0.79
N ARG A 23 -22.00 4.93 -1.13
CA ARG A 23 -21.78 3.58 -0.64
C ARG A 23 -21.58 3.75 0.85
N ILE A 24 -22.67 3.66 1.60
CA ILE A 24 -22.60 3.25 2.99
C ILE A 24 -22.01 1.85 2.89
N SER A 25 -20.69 1.74 3.08
CA SER A 25 -20.02 0.47 3.31
C SER A 25 -20.55 0.02 4.66
N ALA A 26 -21.60 -0.81 4.64
CA ALA A 26 -22.03 -1.49 5.83
C ALA A 26 -20.87 -2.41 6.23
N LYS A 27 -20.18 -2.07 7.33
CA LYS A 27 -19.18 -2.94 7.95
C LYS A 27 -19.86 -4.30 8.19
N ALA A 28 -19.34 -5.35 7.58
CA ALA A 28 -19.81 -6.69 7.85
C ALA A 28 -19.46 -6.99 9.32
N ASP A 29 -20.47 -7.34 10.13
CA ASP A 29 -20.32 -7.81 11.52
C ASP A 29 -19.81 -9.27 11.50
N GLY A 30 -18.68 -9.48 10.84
CA GLY A 30 -18.00 -10.77 10.69
C GLY A 30 -16.85 -10.90 11.68
N GLU A 31 -16.53 -12.14 12.04
CA GLU A 31 -15.29 -12.46 12.76
C GLU A 31 -14.07 -12.03 11.91
N ALA A 32 -13.01 -11.54 12.56
CA ALA A 32 -11.82 -11.10 11.86
C ALA A 32 -11.18 -12.25 11.07
N ILE A 33 -10.71 -11.95 9.87
CA ILE A 33 -10.03 -12.90 8.99
C ILE A 33 -8.58 -13.05 9.47
N ASN A 34 -8.21 -14.27 9.83
CA ASN A 34 -6.86 -14.61 10.29
C ASN A 34 -5.88 -14.66 9.11
N ILE A 35 -4.69 -14.09 9.30
CA ILE A 35 -3.57 -14.13 8.34
C ILE A 35 -2.45 -14.96 8.95
N TYR A 36 -2.20 -16.15 8.40
CA TYR A 36 -1.15 -17.08 8.85
C TYR A 36 0.06 -17.08 7.93
N THR A 37 -0.15 -16.76 6.65
CA THR A 37 0.83 -16.92 5.57
C THR A 37 0.95 -15.66 4.71
N VAL A 38 1.94 -15.67 3.83
CA VAL A 38 2.09 -14.66 2.77
C VAL A 38 0.86 -14.63 1.85
N ASP A 39 0.32 -15.79 1.47
CA ASP A 39 -0.81 -15.87 0.56
C ASP A 39 -2.07 -15.27 1.19
N ASP A 40 -2.30 -15.49 2.49
CA ASP A 40 -3.37 -14.83 3.24
C ASP A 40 -3.22 -13.30 3.22
N LEU A 41 -1.98 -12.80 3.38
CA LEU A 41 -1.70 -11.37 3.35
C LEU A 41 -1.94 -10.77 1.96
N LEU A 42 -1.55 -11.48 0.89
CA LEU A 42 -1.82 -11.05 -0.49
C LEU A 42 -3.35 -11.02 -0.79
N ALA A 43 -4.10 -11.96 -0.21
CA ALA A 43 -5.56 -12.05 -0.36
C ALA A 43 -6.33 -10.89 0.33
N VAL A 44 -5.68 -10.06 1.16
CA VAL A 44 -6.29 -8.83 1.72
C VAL A 44 -6.80 -7.91 0.60
N SER A 45 -6.16 -7.93 -0.56
CA SER A 45 -6.56 -7.15 -1.73
C SER A 45 -7.95 -7.52 -2.29
N GLU A 46 -8.45 -8.71 -1.96
CA GLU A 46 -9.75 -9.20 -2.44
C GLU A 46 -10.92 -8.68 -1.61
N ASN A 47 -10.68 -8.24 -0.37
CA ASN A 47 -11.72 -7.78 0.54
C ASN A 47 -11.25 -6.63 1.47
N THR A 48 -11.03 -5.45 0.89
CA THR A 48 -10.34 -4.32 1.53
C THR A 48 -11.14 -3.56 2.60
N ASN A 49 -12.32 -4.04 2.99
CA ASN A 49 -13.16 -3.44 4.04
C ASN A 49 -13.44 -4.40 5.22
N ALA A 50 -12.79 -5.57 5.25
CA ALA A 50 -12.91 -6.54 6.33
C ALA A 50 -11.99 -6.23 7.51
N ASP A 51 -12.23 -6.95 8.62
CA ASP A 51 -11.33 -6.95 9.77
C ASP A 51 -10.35 -8.11 9.61
N TYR A 52 -9.05 -7.83 9.77
CA TYR A 52 -7.95 -8.78 9.63
C TYR A 52 -7.12 -8.83 10.91
N ILE A 53 -6.58 -10.02 11.21
CA ILE A 53 -5.66 -10.21 12.34
C ILE A 53 -4.48 -11.10 11.91
N LEU A 54 -3.25 -10.63 12.15
CA LEU A 54 -2.07 -11.48 11.95
C LEU A 54 -2.01 -12.54 13.05
N MET A 55 -1.69 -13.77 12.65
CA MET A 55 -1.53 -14.91 13.57
C MET A 55 -0.09 -15.43 13.60
N ASN A 56 0.76 -14.94 12.70
CA ASN A 56 2.19 -15.21 12.62
C ASN A 56 2.93 -13.96 12.13
N ASP A 57 4.25 -13.93 12.39
CA ASP A 57 5.15 -13.02 11.66
C ASP A 57 5.22 -13.48 10.19
N ILE A 58 5.14 -12.55 9.24
CA ILE A 58 5.13 -12.81 7.79
C ILE A 58 6.41 -12.26 7.16
N ASP A 59 7.13 -13.07 6.39
CA ASP A 59 8.32 -12.63 5.64
C ASP A 59 7.99 -12.47 4.15
N MET A 60 8.15 -11.23 3.65
CA MET A 60 7.87 -10.86 2.27
C MET A 60 9.12 -10.85 1.38
N ALA A 61 10.25 -11.40 1.85
CA ALA A 61 11.48 -11.44 1.07
C ALA A 61 11.28 -12.05 -0.32
N GLY A 62 11.69 -11.33 -1.36
CA GLY A 62 11.57 -11.75 -2.76
C GLY A 62 10.17 -11.56 -3.38
N ILE A 63 9.21 -11.02 -2.64
CA ILE A 63 7.84 -10.79 -3.11
C ILE A 63 7.59 -9.28 -3.18
N GLU A 64 7.12 -8.82 -4.34
CA GLU A 64 6.77 -7.41 -4.53
C GLU A 64 5.33 -7.16 -4.08
N TRP A 65 5.16 -6.19 -3.18
CA TRP A 65 3.86 -5.78 -2.69
C TRP A 65 3.23 -4.71 -3.58
N THR A 66 1.95 -4.88 -3.90
CA THR A 66 1.14 -3.86 -4.56
C THR A 66 0.28 -3.17 -3.49
N PRO A 67 0.38 -1.83 -3.33
CA PRO A 67 -0.39 -1.11 -2.32
C PRO A 67 -1.90 -1.29 -2.48
N ILE A 68 -2.60 -1.44 -1.35
CA ILE A 68 -4.04 -1.67 -1.28
C ILE A 68 -4.76 -0.42 -0.76
N ASP A 69 -5.89 -0.07 -1.33
CA ASP A 69 -6.78 0.97 -0.78
C ASP A 69 -7.77 0.32 0.22
N PHE A 70 -7.71 0.72 1.49
CA PHE A 70 -8.26 -0.04 2.61
C PHE A 70 -9.15 0.80 3.54
N THR A 71 -10.25 0.19 3.98
CA THR A 71 -11.29 0.83 4.81
C THR A 71 -11.69 -0.04 6.02
N GLY A 72 -11.00 -1.16 6.21
CA GLY A 72 -11.27 -2.13 7.27
C GLY A 72 -10.46 -1.90 8.53
N ASN A 73 -10.25 -2.97 9.30
CA ASN A 73 -9.35 -2.95 10.47
C ASN A 73 -8.24 -3.98 10.27
N PHE A 74 -6.99 -3.58 10.45
CA PHE A 74 -5.83 -4.46 10.36
C PHE A 74 -5.11 -4.51 11.71
N ASP A 75 -5.30 -5.60 12.44
CA ASP A 75 -4.64 -5.85 13.71
C ASP A 75 -3.40 -6.73 13.48
N GLY A 76 -2.22 -6.13 13.62
CA GLY A 76 -0.97 -6.88 13.58
C GLY A 76 -0.83 -7.85 14.75
N ASN A 77 -1.64 -7.74 15.82
CA ASN A 77 -1.63 -8.65 16.96
C ASN A 77 -0.22 -8.87 17.56
N ASN A 78 0.62 -7.82 17.51
CA ASN A 78 2.03 -7.81 17.89
C ASN A 78 2.96 -8.69 17.03
N HIS A 79 2.49 -9.10 15.85
CA HIS A 79 3.29 -9.73 14.82
C HIS A 79 3.90 -8.70 13.86
N ALA A 80 4.87 -9.16 13.09
CA ALA A 80 5.62 -8.38 12.12
C ALA A 80 5.36 -8.80 10.67
N ILE A 81 5.45 -7.83 9.77
CA ILE A 81 5.70 -8.06 8.34
C ILE A 81 7.15 -7.63 8.06
N LEU A 82 7.97 -8.59 7.62
CA LEU A 82 9.39 -8.38 7.31
C LEU A 82 9.60 -8.15 5.82
N ASN A 83 10.63 -7.38 5.47
CA ASN A 83 11.18 -7.25 4.11
C ASN A 83 10.15 -6.83 3.04
N LEU A 84 9.10 -6.09 3.42
CA LEU A 84 8.07 -5.64 2.47
C LEU A 84 8.68 -4.68 1.44
N SER A 85 8.59 -5.02 0.15
CA SER A 85 9.09 -4.20 -0.96
C SER A 85 7.95 -3.63 -1.79
N VAL A 86 7.87 -2.29 -1.88
CA VAL A 86 6.84 -1.57 -2.65
C VAL A 86 7.51 -0.75 -3.74
N LYS A 87 7.13 -0.99 -5.01
CA LYS A 87 7.67 -0.25 -6.18
C LYS A 87 6.62 0.39 -7.06
N SER A 88 5.35 0.23 -6.71
CA SER A 88 4.19 0.75 -7.43
C SER A 88 3.30 1.56 -6.49
N THR A 89 2.30 2.23 -7.06
CA THR A 89 1.25 2.94 -6.32
C THR A 89 -0.03 2.11 -6.33
N SER A 90 -0.96 2.39 -5.42
CA SER A 90 -2.33 1.90 -5.56
C SER A 90 -3.04 2.54 -6.75
N THR A 91 -4.25 2.07 -7.02
CA THR A 91 -5.05 2.53 -8.16
C THR A 91 -5.80 3.83 -7.88
N GLU A 92 -6.06 4.13 -6.62
CA GLU A 92 -6.89 5.26 -6.24
C GLU A 92 -6.13 6.59 -6.29
N ILE A 93 -6.80 7.60 -6.83
CA ILE A 93 -6.30 8.98 -6.94
C ILE A 93 -7.14 9.85 -6.00
N ARG A 94 -6.48 10.72 -5.23
CA ARG A 94 -7.13 11.72 -4.34
C ARG A 94 -6.70 13.13 -4.73
N THR A 95 -7.55 14.07 -4.36
CA THR A 95 -7.23 15.49 -4.41
C THR A 95 -6.45 15.89 -3.17
N THR A 96 -5.24 16.40 -3.37
CA THR A 96 -4.35 16.94 -2.33
C THR A 96 -4.13 18.45 -2.57
N TYR A 97 -3.60 19.15 -1.56
CA TYR A 97 -3.49 20.60 -1.56
C TYR A 97 -2.06 21.05 -1.21
N ASP A 98 -1.56 22.07 -1.91
CA ASP A 98 -0.37 22.81 -1.48
C ASP A 98 -0.72 23.91 -0.47
N GLY A 99 0.29 24.64 0.03
CA GLY A 99 0.12 25.77 0.95
C GLY A 99 -0.72 26.93 0.39
N ASN A 100 -0.93 27.00 -0.92
CA ASN A 100 -1.81 27.99 -1.58
C ASN A 100 -3.21 27.42 -1.86
N TYR A 101 -3.53 26.23 -1.35
CA TYR A 101 -4.77 25.50 -1.58
C TYR A 101 -5.02 25.16 -3.06
N LYS A 102 -3.98 25.12 -3.89
CA LYS A 102 -4.10 24.57 -5.25
C LYS A 102 -4.17 23.06 -5.16
N THR A 103 -4.99 22.47 -6.02
CA THR A 103 -5.33 21.06 -6.00
C THR A 103 -4.53 20.25 -7.01
N TYR A 104 -4.22 19.01 -6.65
CA TYR A 104 -3.49 18.05 -7.49
C TYR A 104 -4.15 16.67 -7.44
N ASP A 105 -4.27 16.02 -8.60
CA ASP A 105 -4.64 14.61 -8.70
C ASP A 105 -3.40 13.77 -8.38
N THR A 106 -3.46 13.03 -7.27
CA THR A 106 -2.27 12.45 -6.64
C THR A 106 -2.42 10.95 -6.44
N CYS A 107 -1.34 10.21 -6.69
CA CYS A 107 -1.24 8.77 -6.45
C CYS A 107 -0.46 8.44 -5.16
N PHE A 108 -0.66 7.24 -4.63
CA PHE A 108 -0.19 6.90 -3.27
C PHE A 108 0.48 5.54 -3.19
N ALA A 109 1.48 5.39 -2.32
CA ALA A 109 2.11 4.10 -2.04
C ALA A 109 2.47 3.91 -0.55
N GLY A 110 2.54 2.65 -0.15
CA GLY A 110 2.89 2.16 1.18
C GLY A 110 2.46 0.71 1.34
N LEU A 111 2.34 0.20 2.57
CA LEU A 111 1.55 -1.01 2.81
C LEU A 111 0.13 -0.81 2.26
N PHE A 112 -0.45 0.35 2.55
CA PHE A 112 -1.69 0.83 1.94
C PHE A 112 -1.43 2.02 1.03
N GLY A 113 -2.17 2.12 -0.08
CA GLY A 113 -2.20 3.34 -0.86
C GLY A 113 -3.01 4.40 -0.12
N VAL A 114 -4.28 4.10 0.10
CA VAL A 114 -5.24 4.95 0.80
C VAL A 114 -5.82 4.23 2.02
N LEU A 115 -5.85 4.93 3.17
CA LEU A 115 -6.66 4.58 4.34
C LEU A 115 -7.83 5.56 4.47
N GLU A 116 -9.05 5.02 4.60
CA GLU A 116 -10.26 5.82 4.75
C GLU A 116 -11.21 5.15 5.76
N ASN A 117 -11.45 5.80 6.91
CA ASN A 117 -12.20 5.20 8.03
C ASN A 117 -11.64 3.85 8.51
N ALA A 118 -10.31 3.68 8.44
CA ALA A 118 -9.62 2.44 8.76
C ALA A 118 -8.89 2.50 10.12
N THR A 119 -8.59 1.33 10.69
CA THR A 119 -7.70 1.21 11.87
C THR A 119 -6.56 0.27 11.56
N ILE A 120 -5.31 0.72 11.75
CA ILE A 120 -4.11 -0.11 11.69
C ILE A 120 -3.49 -0.13 13.07
N LYS A 121 -3.29 -1.31 13.67
CA LYS A 121 -2.76 -1.36 15.03
C LYS A 121 -1.88 -2.56 15.33
N ASN A 122 -1.06 -2.46 16.38
CA ASN A 122 -0.24 -3.56 16.91
C ASN A 122 0.66 -4.23 15.86
N LEU A 123 1.12 -3.49 14.87
CA LEU A 123 1.85 -4.01 13.71
C LEU A 123 3.31 -3.58 13.74
N THR A 124 4.20 -4.53 13.51
CA THR A 124 5.61 -4.23 13.21
C THR A 124 5.88 -4.31 11.71
N LEU A 125 6.44 -3.26 11.12
CA LEU A 125 7.02 -3.28 9.77
C LEU A 125 8.54 -3.22 9.92
N LYS A 126 9.24 -4.29 9.52
CA LYS A 126 10.69 -4.39 9.71
C LYS A 126 11.39 -4.55 8.37
N GLY A 127 12.31 -3.62 8.06
CA GLY A 127 12.98 -3.58 6.76
C GLY A 127 12.03 -3.29 5.60
N ILE A 128 11.00 -2.45 5.80
CA ILE A 128 10.15 -2.01 4.69
C ILE A 128 10.96 -1.13 3.73
N ASN A 129 10.83 -1.38 2.43
CA ASN A 129 11.44 -0.57 1.39
C ASN A 129 10.36 -0.09 0.40
N VAL A 130 10.10 1.22 0.38
CA VAL A 130 9.21 1.85 -0.61
C VAL A 130 10.08 2.65 -1.57
N THR A 131 10.09 2.30 -2.85
CA THR A 131 10.87 3.01 -3.87
C THR A 131 10.01 3.25 -5.10
N VAL A 132 9.55 4.48 -5.28
CA VAL A 132 8.59 4.85 -6.32
C VAL A 132 9.17 5.97 -7.19
N ASN A 133 8.98 5.86 -8.50
CA ASN A 133 9.31 6.91 -9.48
C ASN A 133 8.04 7.32 -10.23
N LYS A 134 7.77 8.63 -10.34
CA LYS A 134 6.55 9.16 -10.98
C LYS A 134 6.78 10.45 -11.76
N GLU A 135 6.00 10.62 -12.83
CA GLU A 135 5.88 11.89 -13.55
C GLU A 135 4.66 12.70 -13.06
N GLU A 136 3.80 12.08 -12.26
CA GLU A 136 2.60 12.66 -11.65
C GLU A 136 2.77 12.91 -10.15
N PRO A 137 1.95 13.80 -9.55
CA PRO A 137 1.98 14.02 -8.11
C PRO A 137 1.82 12.73 -7.31
N CYS A 138 2.69 12.54 -6.31
CA CYS A 138 2.73 11.31 -5.54
C CYS A 138 3.10 11.55 -4.09
N PHE A 139 2.46 10.82 -3.17
CA PHE A 139 2.86 10.77 -1.77
C PHE A 139 3.05 9.32 -1.33
N ILE A 140 4.11 9.07 -0.57
CA ILE A 140 4.39 7.74 -0.04
C ILE A 140 4.51 7.76 1.48
N GLY A 141 4.13 6.65 2.11
CA GLY A 141 4.41 6.38 3.51
C GLY A 141 4.62 4.90 3.79
N SER A 142 5.13 4.54 4.95
CA SER A 142 5.41 3.13 5.26
C SER A 142 4.11 2.37 5.49
N ILE A 143 3.18 2.95 6.27
CA ILE A 143 1.85 2.39 6.48
C ILE A 143 0.93 2.84 5.34
N ALA A 144 0.87 4.13 5.01
CA ALA A 144 -0.04 4.62 3.98
C ALA A 144 0.52 5.80 3.17
N GLY A 145 0.21 5.85 1.88
CA GLY A 145 0.48 7.08 1.11
C GLY A 145 -0.54 8.18 1.39
N PHE A 146 -1.80 7.82 1.68
CA PHE A 146 -2.87 8.73 2.11
C PHE A 146 -3.64 8.17 3.31
N SER A 147 -4.03 9.02 4.26
CA SER A 147 -4.87 8.63 5.40
C SER A 147 -5.90 9.68 5.78
N GLU A 148 -7.18 9.32 5.76
CA GLU A 148 -8.27 10.18 6.21
C GLU A 148 -9.21 9.42 7.16
N LYS A 149 -9.67 10.06 8.25
CA LYS A 149 -10.60 9.44 9.22
C LYS A 149 -10.12 8.12 9.81
N SER A 150 -8.80 7.91 9.81
CA SER A 150 -8.18 6.63 10.14
C SER A 150 -7.24 6.77 11.32
N SER A 151 -7.03 5.68 12.07
CA SER A 151 -6.09 5.62 13.18
C SER A 151 -4.98 4.60 12.96
N ILE A 152 -3.77 4.99 13.36
CA ILE A 152 -2.56 4.17 13.35
C ILE A 152 -2.07 4.10 14.80
N GLU A 153 -2.08 2.91 15.40
CA GLU A 153 -1.96 2.75 16.84
C GLU A 153 -0.98 1.64 17.22
N ASN A 154 -0.03 1.93 18.12
CA ASN A 154 0.87 0.90 18.65
C ASN A 154 1.64 0.14 17.55
N CYS A 155 2.15 0.87 16.55
CA CYS A 155 2.94 0.30 15.46
C CYS A 155 4.44 0.55 15.67
N SER A 156 5.28 -0.30 15.10
CA SER A 156 6.74 -0.14 15.10
C SER A 156 7.28 -0.28 13.69
N ILE A 157 7.97 0.74 13.18
CA ILE A 157 8.37 0.85 11.78
C ILE A 157 9.87 1.03 11.67
N ASP A 158 10.49 0.28 10.77
CA ASP A 158 11.91 0.35 10.41
C ASP A 158 12.02 0.19 8.90
N GLY A 159 12.55 1.19 8.20
CA GLY A 159 12.59 1.11 6.74
C GLY A 159 13.19 2.30 6.00
N THR A 160 13.23 2.17 4.67
CA THR A 160 13.71 3.20 3.75
C THR A 160 12.63 3.52 2.73
N LEU A 161 12.38 4.82 2.54
CA LEU A 161 11.37 5.33 1.64
C LEU A 161 12.02 6.31 0.67
N ARG A 162 11.87 6.06 -0.63
CA ARG A 162 12.41 6.87 -1.70
C ARG A 162 11.34 7.21 -2.72
N LEU A 163 11.22 8.50 -3.02
CA LEU A 163 10.33 9.02 -4.04
C LEU A 163 11.11 9.93 -5.00
N ASP A 164 11.17 9.52 -6.26
CA ASP A 164 11.73 10.30 -7.36
C ASP A 164 10.58 10.84 -8.22
N VAL A 165 10.45 12.15 -8.36
CA VAL A 165 9.29 12.78 -9.02
C VAL A 165 9.73 13.90 -9.97
N SER A 166 9.01 14.08 -11.08
CA SER A 166 9.13 15.25 -12.00
C SER A 166 7.86 16.10 -12.05
N ALA A 167 6.99 15.96 -11.04
CA ALA A 167 5.67 16.55 -10.96
C ALA A 167 5.66 17.76 -10.03
N LYS A 168 4.62 18.59 -10.13
CA LYS A 168 4.51 19.85 -9.37
C LYS A 168 4.21 19.71 -7.88
N MET A 169 4.06 18.49 -7.36
CA MET A 169 3.83 18.26 -5.94
C MET A 169 4.12 16.83 -5.55
N PHE A 170 4.86 16.63 -4.46
CA PHE A 170 5.16 15.29 -3.95
C PHE A 170 5.58 15.31 -2.49
N GLY A 171 5.57 14.13 -1.84
CA GLY A 171 6.06 14.06 -0.48
C GLY A 171 6.30 12.66 0.06
N VAL A 172 7.19 12.58 1.05
CA VAL A 172 7.57 11.33 1.73
C VAL A 172 7.28 11.47 3.22
N GLY A 173 6.46 10.56 3.73
CA GLY A 173 6.10 10.49 5.13
C GLY A 173 6.67 9.22 5.75
N GLY A 174 7.32 9.29 6.89
CA GLY A 174 7.85 8.09 7.53
C GLY A 174 6.77 7.07 7.90
N ILE A 175 5.55 7.53 8.19
CA ILE A 175 4.38 6.70 8.48
C ILE A 175 3.29 6.91 7.43
N VAL A 176 2.88 8.16 7.20
CA VAL A 176 1.82 8.53 6.26
C VAL A 176 2.30 9.60 5.28
N GLY A 177 2.08 9.45 3.98
CA GLY A 177 2.39 10.53 3.02
C GLY A 177 1.54 11.79 3.24
N TYR A 178 0.23 11.73 2.96
CA TYR A 178 -0.69 12.86 3.09
C TYR A 178 -1.90 12.48 3.93
N GLY A 179 -2.36 13.31 4.87
CA GLY A 179 -3.52 12.89 5.67
C GLY A 179 -4.14 13.94 6.59
N GLY A 180 -5.35 13.65 7.07
CA GLY A 180 -6.13 14.59 7.84
C GLY A 180 -7.31 13.94 8.54
N ASP A 181 -7.80 14.58 9.60
CA ASP A 181 -8.91 14.08 10.43
C ASP A 181 -8.66 12.65 10.90
N GLY A 182 -7.48 12.37 11.46
CA GLY A 182 -7.05 11.03 11.85
C GLY A 182 -5.92 11.11 12.88
N SER A 183 -5.38 9.96 13.29
CA SER A 183 -4.36 9.95 14.35
C SER A 183 -3.23 8.93 14.15
N ILE A 184 -2.05 9.27 14.66
CA ILE A 184 -0.90 8.39 14.83
C ILE A 184 -0.56 8.38 16.32
N THR A 185 -0.80 7.25 16.99
CA THR A 185 -0.67 7.17 18.45
C THR A 185 0.23 6.01 18.88
N SER A 186 1.08 6.24 19.87
CA SER A 186 1.96 5.21 20.45
C SER A 186 2.79 4.46 19.41
N THR A 187 3.19 5.15 18.34
CA THR A 187 3.85 4.54 17.19
C THR A 187 5.30 5.00 17.10
N ASN A 188 6.20 4.06 16.84
CA ASN A 188 7.63 4.31 16.70
C ASN A 188 8.06 4.14 15.24
N ALA A 189 8.90 5.04 14.74
CA ALA A 189 9.46 4.94 13.39
C ALA A 189 10.97 5.24 13.42
N ASP A 190 11.79 4.35 12.85
CA ASP A 190 13.20 4.58 12.53
C ASP A 190 13.35 4.48 11.00
N VAL A 191 13.38 5.63 10.34
CA VAL A 191 13.16 5.71 8.89
C VAL A 191 14.22 6.56 8.20
N THR A 192 14.66 6.07 7.03
CA THR A 192 15.43 6.85 6.07
C THR A 192 14.50 7.33 4.96
N LEU A 193 14.40 8.65 4.75
CA LEU A 193 13.51 9.25 3.76
C LEU A 193 14.33 9.93 2.66
N ILE A 194 13.96 9.71 1.39
CA ILE A 194 14.67 10.25 0.23
C ILE A 194 13.65 10.87 -0.73
N CYS A 195 13.74 12.18 -0.94
CA CYS A 195 12.97 12.96 -1.90
C CYS A 195 13.90 13.47 -3.00
N ILE A 196 13.56 13.23 -4.27
CA ILE A 196 14.33 13.75 -5.41
C ILE A 196 13.38 14.35 -6.43
N ASP A 197 13.50 15.65 -6.65
CA ASP A 197 12.91 16.38 -7.77
C ASP A 197 13.83 16.26 -9.01
N HIS A 198 13.30 15.66 -10.07
CA HIS A 198 13.99 15.49 -11.36
C HIS A 198 13.69 16.63 -12.35
N ASP A 199 12.73 17.53 -12.07
CA ASP A 199 12.39 18.69 -12.91
C ASP A 199 13.05 19.99 -12.42
N LYS A 200 14.29 20.19 -12.85
CA LYS A 200 15.05 21.42 -12.53
C LYS A 200 14.48 22.71 -13.14
N GLU A 201 13.55 22.61 -14.09
CA GLU A 201 13.04 23.76 -14.83
C GLU A 201 11.74 24.31 -14.20
N ASN A 202 10.90 23.42 -13.67
CA ASN A 202 9.59 23.79 -13.12
C ASN A 202 9.52 23.51 -11.64
N ARG A 203 9.42 24.58 -10.85
CA ARG A 203 9.22 24.49 -9.41
C ARG A 203 7.97 23.70 -9.05
N ASP A 204 8.14 22.80 -8.12
CA ASP A 204 7.14 21.99 -7.45
C ASP A 204 6.97 22.42 -5.97
N GLU A 205 6.19 21.64 -5.22
CA GLU A 205 6.04 21.76 -3.77
C GLU A 205 6.35 20.39 -3.17
N GLN A 206 7.47 20.31 -2.46
CA GLN A 206 7.98 19.10 -1.81
C GLN A 206 7.53 19.05 -0.35
N PHE A 207 7.27 17.86 0.21
CA PHE A 207 6.98 17.72 1.64
C PHE A 207 7.67 16.50 2.25
N MET A 208 8.36 16.66 3.39
CA MET A 208 8.93 15.54 4.15
C MET A 208 8.58 15.60 5.63
N GLY A 209 8.14 14.46 6.19
CA GLY A 209 7.92 14.33 7.63
C GLY A 209 8.15 12.93 8.15
N GLY A 210 8.89 12.77 9.24
CA GLY A 210 9.13 11.45 9.84
C GLY A 210 7.85 10.77 10.35
N GLY A 211 6.82 11.54 10.70
CA GLY A 211 5.45 11.07 10.90
C GLY A 211 4.65 11.13 9.60
N TYR A 212 4.37 12.35 9.12
CA TYR A 212 3.65 12.55 7.85
C TYR A 212 4.10 13.76 7.04
N SER A 213 4.00 13.71 5.72
CA SER A 213 4.50 14.78 4.84
C SER A 213 3.63 16.03 4.93
N ALA A 214 2.33 15.90 4.74
CA ALA A 214 1.43 17.05 4.75
C ALA A 214 0.02 16.73 5.27
N GLY A 215 -0.59 17.71 5.93
CA GLY A 215 -1.97 17.68 6.38
C GLY A 215 -2.15 17.96 7.87
N TYR A 216 -3.06 17.26 8.55
CA TYR A 216 -3.46 17.59 9.93
C TYR A 216 -3.83 16.36 10.78
N LEU A 217 -3.03 15.29 10.69
CA LEU A 217 -3.17 14.15 11.59
C LEU A 217 -2.76 14.53 13.01
N ASP A 218 -3.52 14.07 13.99
CA ASP A 218 -3.17 14.12 15.40
C ASP A 218 -2.01 13.15 15.68
N VAL A 219 -1.09 13.55 16.55
CA VAL A 219 0.05 12.72 16.93
C VAL A 219 0.18 12.70 18.46
N ASP A 220 0.22 11.50 19.05
CA ASP A 220 0.42 11.36 20.50
C ASP A 220 1.32 10.17 20.88
N LYS A 221 2.22 10.38 21.84
CA LYS A 221 3.11 9.33 22.39
C LYS A 221 3.97 8.62 21.34
N CYS A 222 4.41 9.34 20.31
CA CYS A 222 5.23 8.75 19.25
C CYS A 222 6.73 8.98 19.48
N PHE A 223 7.55 8.09 18.92
CA PHE A 223 9.00 8.29 18.82
C PHE A 223 9.42 8.17 17.36
N ILE A 224 9.94 9.26 16.81
CA ILE A 224 10.32 9.36 15.41
C ILE A 224 11.82 9.61 15.31
N LYS A 225 12.54 8.66 14.70
CA LYS A 225 13.93 8.79 14.32
C LYS A 225 14.00 8.87 12.81
N ILE A 226 14.48 10.01 12.30
CA ILE A 226 14.50 10.33 10.88
C ILE A 226 15.94 10.53 10.40
N ASP A 227 16.27 9.93 9.26
CA ASP A 227 17.44 10.28 8.45
C ASP A 227 16.95 10.69 7.05
N GLY A 228 16.70 11.98 6.86
CA GLY A 228 16.06 12.54 5.67
C GLY A 228 17.04 13.15 4.67
N TYR A 229 16.76 12.95 3.38
CA TYR A 229 17.54 13.46 2.25
C TYR A 229 16.61 14.08 1.22
N ASP A 230 16.73 15.38 0.98
CA ASP A 230 15.81 16.09 0.08
C ASP A 230 16.54 16.93 -0.98
N SER A 231 16.33 16.58 -2.23
CA SER A 231 16.98 17.18 -3.40
C SER A 231 15.94 17.90 -4.24
N ASP A 232 15.67 19.16 -3.90
CA ASP A 232 14.53 19.90 -4.43
C ASP A 232 14.93 21.12 -5.26
N HIS A 233 14.36 21.25 -6.46
CA HIS A 233 14.51 22.44 -7.30
C HIS A 233 13.28 23.37 -7.23
N GLY A 234 12.21 22.97 -6.53
CA GLY A 234 11.07 23.80 -6.19
C GLY A 234 11.15 24.37 -4.79
N TYR A 235 10.19 24.02 -3.93
CA TYR A 235 10.11 24.51 -2.55
C TYR A 235 10.08 23.40 -1.51
N VAL A 236 10.95 23.54 -0.50
CA VAL A 236 11.14 22.55 0.56
C VAL A 236 10.28 22.82 1.77
N HIS A 237 9.59 21.76 2.24
CA HIS A 237 8.78 21.76 3.45
C HIS A 237 9.08 20.53 4.31
N ASP A 238 10.21 20.59 4.99
CA ASP A 238 10.72 19.48 5.79
C ASP A 238 10.47 19.67 7.28
N GLY A 239 9.95 18.64 7.95
CA GLY A 239 9.92 18.58 9.41
C GLY A 239 10.36 17.22 9.90
N GLY A 240 11.04 17.17 11.04
CA GLY A 240 11.37 15.87 11.63
C GLY A 240 10.13 15.03 11.99
N LEU A 241 8.97 15.66 12.23
CA LEU A 241 7.67 14.98 12.37
C LEU A 241 6.72 15.24 11.18
N VAL A 242 6.48 16.50 10.84
CA VAL A 242 5.50 16.94 9.85
C VAL A 242 6.14 17.87 8.84
N GLY A 243 6.02 17.61 7.55
CA GLY A 243 6.51 18.54 6.53
C GLY A 243 5.74 19.85 6.55
N MET A 244 4.45 19.77 6.22
CA MET A 244 3.52 20.90 6.28
C MET A 244 2.26 20.58 7.08
N TYR A 245 1.99 21.34 8.14
CA TYR A 245 0.73 21.27 8.86
C TYR A 245 -0.30 22.22 8.23
N ILE A 246 -1.33 21.65 7.59
CA ILE A 246 -2.38 22.39 6.88
C ILE A 246 -3.75 21.75 7.09
N LEU A 247 -4.76 22.56 7.40
CA LEU A 247 -6.16 22.13 7.38
C LEU A 247 -6.72 22.23 5.98
N TYR A 248 -7.20 21.10 5.46
CA TYR A 248 -7.91 21.03 4.19
C TYR A 248 -9.34 20.45 4.37
N PRO A 249 -10.27 20.75 3.44
CA PRO A 249 -10.20 21.84 2.48
C PRO A 249 -10.19 23.22 3.16
N LEU A 250 -9.93 24.29 2.42
CA LEU A 250 -9.90 25.66 2.96
C LEU A 250 -11.19 25.98 3.75
N GLY A 251 -11.02 26.52 4.96
CA GLY A 251 -12.12 26.87 5.85
C GLY A 251 -12.57 25.73 6.77
N ASN A 252 -11.92 24.56 6.70
CA ASN A 252 -12.06 23.54 7.73
C ASN A 252 -11.65 24.11 9.10
N ASN A 253 -12.41 23.78 10.13
CA ASN A 253 -12.17 24.22 11.50
C ASN A 253 -11.97 23.00 12.38
N TYR A 254 -10.70 22.70 12.65
CA TYR A 254 -10.26 21.57 13.45
C TYR A 254 -9.19 22.05 14.43
N ALA A 255 -9.24 21.50 15.64
CA ALA A 255 -8.27 21.75 16.69
C ALA A 255 -7.56 20.44 17.01
N GLY A 256 -6.46 20.19 16.30
CA GLY A 256 -5.69 18.94 16.45
C GLY A 256 -4.73 18.98 17.62
N TYR A 257 -3.87 17.97 17.73
CA TYR A 257 -2.80 17.94 18.72
C TYR A 257 -1.56 17.19 18.25
N ILE A 258 -0.41 17.68 18.70
CA ILE A 258 0.88 16.98 18.63
C ILE A 258 1.40 16.93 20.05
N ASN A 259 1.36 15.77 20.67
CA ASN A 259 1.60 15.61 22.10
C ASN A 259 2.56 14.47 22.42
N ASN A 260 3.30 14.62 23.51
CA ASN A 260 4.13 13.57 24.12
C ASN A 260 5.04 12.85 23.11
N THR A 261 5.46 13.54 22.07
CA THR A 261 6.16 12.96 20.93
C THR A 261 7.62 13.39 20.96
N ARG A 262 8.51 12.45 20.67
CA ARG A 262 9.95 12.69 20.58
C ARG A 262 10.42 12.54 19.15
N VAL A 263 11.20 13.50 18.67
CA VAL A 263 11.82 13.47 17.34
C VAL A 263 13.34 13.49 17.48
N GLU A 264 14.03 12.59 16.80
CA GLU A 264 15.48 12.52 16.74
C GLU A 264 15.97 12.38 15.30
N GLY A 265 17.22 12.77 15.05
CA GLY A 265 17.91 12.48 13.80
C GLY A 265 18.24 13.72 13.00
N MET A 266 18.23 13.63 11.67
CA MET A 266 18.61 14.74 10.81
C MET A 266 17.84 14.78 9.51
N ILE A 267 17.80 15.96 8.91
CA ILE A 267 17.45 16.13 7.50
C ILE A 267 18.58 16.89 6.81
N THR A 268 19.10 16.30 5.75
CA THR A 268 20.08 16.88 4.83
C THR A 268 19.36 17.24 3.54
N PHE A 269 19.26 18.53 3.21
CA PHE A 269 18.43 18.97 2.10
C PHE A 269 19.06 20.13 1.33
N PHE A 270 18.59 20.36 0.10
CA PHE A 270 18.79 21.62 -0.59
C PHE A 270 17.48 22.12 -1.20
N GLU A 271 17.42 23.44 -1.39
CA GLU A 271 16.36 24.11 -2.15
C GLU A 271 17.05 24.97 -3.21
N ASP A 272 16.98 24.54 -4.48
CA ASP A 272 17.58 25.25 -5.62
C ASP A 272 16.60 26.27 -6.22
N ASN A 273 16.15 27.21 -5.39
CA ASN A 273 15.37 28.37 -5.82
C ASN A 273 15.87 29.68 -5.17
N THR A 274 15.49 30.82 -5.74
CA THR A 274 15.87 32.15 -5.23
C THR A 274 14.71 32.95 -4.62
N ASP A 275 13.52 32.37 -4.56
CA ASP A 275 12.28 33.07 -4.27
C ASP A 275 11.97 33.15 -2.77
N ARG A 276 12.29 32.10 -2.01
CA ARG A 276 12.08 32.07 -0.56
C ARG A 276 13.18 31.31 0.18
N ARG A 277 12.96 31.10 1.47
CA ARG A 277 13.82 30.29 2.34
C ARG A 277 13.16 28.92 2.52
N ALA A 278 13.91 27.86 2.26
CA ALA A 278 13.57 26.50 2.62
C ALA A 278 13.14 26.32 4.08
N TYR A 279 12.01 25.62 4.27
CA TYR A 279 11.53 25.27 5.59
C TYR A 279 12.09 23.91 6.00
N CYS A 280 12.86 23.90 7.08
CA CYS A 280 13.31 22.67 7.73
C CYS A 280 13.39 22.88 9.24
N LYS A 281 12.64 22.09 10.01
CA LYS A 281 12.57 22.17 11.49
C LYS A 281 12.43 20.80 12.13
N ASP A 282 12.59 20.76 13.45
CA ASP A 282 12.51 19.54 14.24
C ASP A 282 11.13 18.88 14.24
N PHE A 283 10.05 19.64 14.47
CA PHE A 283 8.69 19.10 14.45
C PHE A 283 7.98 19.38 13.13
N ILE A 284 7.68 20.65 12.86
CA ILE A 284 6.88 21.04 11.68
C ILE A 284 7.69 21.97 10.80
N GLY A 285 7.87 21.62 9.52
CA GLY A 285 8.54 22.46 8.53
C GLY A 285 7.82 23.77 8.30
N GLU A 286 6.62 23.70 7.73
CA GLU A 286 5.71 24.84 7.54
C GLU A 286 4.38 24.65 8.28
N VAL A 287 3.91 25.73 8.92
CA VAL A 287 2.63 25.74 9.66
C VAL A 287 1.67 26.71 8.95
N MET A 288 0.64 26.17 8.32
CA MET A 288 -0.42 26.95 7.64
C MET A 288 -1.56 27.32 8.59
N ASN A 289 -1.75 26.54 9.65
CA ASN A 289 -2.79 26.75 10.65
C ASN A 289 -2.27 26.51 12.06
N TRP A 290 -2.59 27.41 12.99
CA TRP A 290 -2.04 27.41 14.36
C TRP A 290 -3.02 26.87 15.41
N THR A 291 -4.10 26.21 14.99
CA THR A 291 -5.13 25.65 15.88
C THR A 291 -4.81 24.19 16.20
N TYR A 292 -3.76 23.98 17.01
CA TYR A 292 -3.46 22.67 17.58
C TYR A 292 -2.83 22.79 18.98
N GLU A 293 -3.04 21.76 19.80
CA GLU A 293 -2.34 21.60 21.07
C GLU A 293 -0.92 21.07 20.83
N TYR A 294 0.04 21.58 21.60
CA TYR A 294 1.44 21.16 21.52
C TYR A 294 2.03 21.03 22.93
N VAL A 295 2.04 19.81 23.48
CA VAL A 295 2.40 19.55 24.89
C VAL A 295 3.31 18.33 25.02
N GLY A 296 4.32 18.41 25.89
CA GLY A 296 5.13 17.25 26.28
C GLY A 296 6.10 16.74 25.20
N ASN A 297 6.31 17.51 24.14
CA ASN A 297 7.19 17.15 23.03
C ASN A 297 8.67 17.44 23.33
N SER A 298 9.56 16.69 22.71
CA SER A 298 11.01 16.90 22.79
C SER A 298 11.73 16.56 21.49
N SER A 299 12.86 17.19 21.22
CA SER A 299 13.66 16.91 20.02
C SER A 299 15.16 16.80 20.30
N ASP A 300 15.84 15.98 19.48
CA ASP A 300 17.28 15.98 19.26
C ASP A 300 17.53 15.88 17.75
N PHE A 301 17.22 16.98 17.06
CA PHE A 301 17.14 17.04 15.60
C PHE A 301 18.19 17.98 15.01
N THR A 302 18.83 17.55 13.92
CA THR A 302 19.82 18.32 13.18
C THR A 302 19.31 18.71 11.80
N ARG A 303 19.26 20.02 11.54
CA ARG A 303 19.02 20.59 10.21
C ARG A 303 20.35 20.76 9.48
N ASN A 304 20.51 20.16 8.30
CA ASN A 304 21.71 20.28 7.47
C ASN A 304 21.37 20.75 6.05
N GLU A 305 21.52 22.04 5.78
CA GLU A 305 21.21 22.60 4.45
C GLU A 305 22.47 22.66 3.57
N ILE A 306 22.37 22.09 2.38
CA ILE A 306 23.41 22.04 1.37
C ILE A 306 23.17 23.12 0.31
N LYS A 307 24.26 23.66 -0.25
CA LYS A 307 24.23 24.69 -1.31
C LYS A 307 24.89 24.24 -2.61
N ASP A 308 25.29 22.98 -2.68
CA ASP A 308 25.73 22.31 -3.89
C ASP A 308 24.56 21.48 -4.43
N TYR A 309 23.97 21.95 -5.53
CA TYR A 309 22.81 21.34 -6.18
C TYR A 309 23.22 20.45 -7.37
N SER A 310 24.53 20.17 -7.51
CA SER A 310 25.06 19.40 -8.64
C SER A 310 24.78 17.90 -8.57
N LYS A 311 24.36 17.41 -7.40
CA LYS A 311 24.09 16.00 -7.12
C LYS A 311 22.93 15.85 -6.15
N ASP A 312 22.16 14.79 -6.35
CA ASP A 312 21.12 14.38 -5.42
C ASP A 312 21.74 14.00 -4.07
N LEU A 313 21.03 14.30 -2.99
CA LEU A 313 21.36 13.94 -1.63
C LEU A 313 20.89 12.51 -1.36
N LEU A 314 21.80 11.69 -0.85
CA LEU A 314 21.57 10.27 -0.58
C LEU A 314 22.21 9.89 0.77
N PRO A 315 21.73 8.82 1.43
CA PRO A 315 22.35 8.29 2.65
C PRO A 315 23.81 7.90 2.47
N HIS A 316 24.18 7.52 1.25
CA HIS A 316 25.55 7.27 0.85
C HIS A 316 25.71 7.41 -0.67
N TYR A 317 26.95 7.64 -1.09
CA TYR A 317 27.36 7.67 -2.50
C TYR A 317 28.21 6.46 -2.91
N CYS A 318 28.27 5.40 -2.09
CA CYS A 318 29.01 4.19 -2.44
C CYS A 318 28.47 3.57 -3.74
N GLU A 319 29.28 3.56 -4.80
CA GLU A 319 29.00 2.87 -6.06
C GLU A 319 29.55 1.43 -6.01
N GLY A 320 28.85 0.47 -6.61
CA GLY A 320 29.48 -0.81 -6.97
C GLY A 320 29.36 -2.00 -6.00
N GLY A 321 28.41 -2.00 -5.07
CA GLY A 321 28.02 -3.22 -4.33
C GLY A 321 29.13 -3.85 -3.46
N ASN A 322 30.22 -3.12 -3.20
CA ASN A 322 31.34 -3.58 -2.39
C ASN A 322 31.02 -3.48 -0.89
N PHE A 323 30.17 -4.38 -0.42
CA PHE A 323 29.78 -4.48 0.98
C PHE A 323 30.32 -5.75 1.62
N SER A 324 30.93 -5.62 2.79
CA SER A 324 31.09 -6.77 3.68
C SER A 324 29.75 -7.09 4.34
N LYS A 325 29.45 -8.38 4.48
CA LYS A 325 28.22 -8.88 5.10
C LYS A 325 28.53 -9.60 6.40
N GLU A 326 27.76 -9.33 7.44
CA GLU A 326 27.75 -10.08 8.69
C GLU A 326 26.33 -10.56 8.96
N VAL A 327 26.13 -11.88 8.99
CA VAL A 327 24.81 -12.47 9.26
C VAL A 327 24.64 -12.64 10.76
N ILE A 328 23.56 -12.08 11.29
CA ILE A 328 23.13 -12.25 12.67
C ILE A 328 21.93 -13.19 12.64
N GLU A 329 22.13 -14.40 13.15
CA GLU A 329 21.10 -15.44 13.21
C GLU A 329 19.94 -15.03 14.12
N SER A 330 18.74 -15.47 13.76
CA SER A 330 17.54 -15.21 14.56
C SER A 330 17.51 -16.05 15.85
N THR A 331 16.74 -15.58 16.82
CA THR A 331 16.42 -16.31 18.05
C THR A 331 14.90 -16.41 18.19
N CYS A 332 14.41 -16.99 19.28
CA CYS A 332 12.97 -17.03 19.54
C CYS A 332 12.40 -15.68 20.03
N ASP A 333 13.26 -14.72 20.36
CA ASP A 333 12.86 -13.39 20.87
C ASP A 333 13.21 -12.26 19.89
N GLU A 334 14.25 -12.45 19.06
CA GLU A 334 14.75 -11.45 18.12
C GLU A 334 14.79 -11.98 16.69
N PHE A 335 14.36 -11.14 15.73
CA PHE A 335 14.54 -11.39 14.31
C PHE A 335 16.03 -11.43 13.94
N GLY A 336 16.39 -12.32 13.02
CA GLY A 336 17.72 -12.31 12.41
C GLY A 336 17.81 -11.23 11.33
N TYR A 337 19.02 -10.87 10.94
CA TYR A 337 19.28 -9.90 9.87
C TYR A 337 20.73 -9.97 9.39
N THR A 338 21.00 -9.36 8.26
CA THR A 338 22.36 -9.15 7.75
C THR A 338 22.76 -7.68 7.91
N VAL A 339 23.92 -7.44 8.50
CA VAL A 339 24.57 -6.12 8.51
C VAL A 339 25.43 -5.98 7.26
N TYR A 340 25.17 -4.93 6.51
CA TYR A 340 25.92 -4.53 5.34
C TYR A 340 26.80 -3.34 5.69
N LYS A 341 28.10 -3.42 5.41
CA LYS A 341 29.04 -2.30 5.61
C LYS A 341 29.80 -1.98 4.33
N CYS A 342 29.74 -0.72 3.88
CA CYS A 342 30.42 -0.28 2.67
C CYS A 342 31.94 -0.28 2.92
N ASN A 343 32.69 -1.02 2.09
CA ASN A 343 34.15 -1.11 2.21
C ASN A 343 34.88 0.12 1.64
N ASP A 344 34.20 0.93 0.83
CA ASP A 344 34.82 2.07 0.14
C ASP A 344 34.82 3.33 1.02
N CYS A 345 33.72 3.63 1.72
CA CYS A 345 33.66 4.76 2.65
C CYS A 345 33.91 4.39 4.12
N ASN A 346 33.79 3.10 4.50
CA ASN A 346 33.91 2.57 5.86
C ASN A 346 33.01 3.19 6.94
N GLU A 347 32.19 4.18 6.60
CA GLU A 347 31.29 4.91 7.51
C GLU A 347 29.82 4.49 7.36
N TYR A 348 29.42 4.01 6.17
CA TYR A 348 28.03 3.62 5.92
C TYR A 348 27.78 2.13 6.23
N SER A 349 26.75 1.88 7.02
CA SER A 349 26.24 0.53 7.31
C SER A 349 24.74 0.52 7.48
N TYR A 350 24.08 -0.55 7.06
CA TYR A 350 22.64 -0.74 7.21
C TYR A 350 22.29 -2.21 7.51
N LYS A 351 21.07 -2.44 7.98
CA LYS A 351 20.51 -3.78 8.22
C LYS A 351 19.50 -4.12 7.13
N ALA A 352 19.53 -5.34 6.63
CA ALA A 352 18.59 -5.87 5.65
C ALA A 352 18.51 -7.41 5.76
N ASP A 353 17.74 -8.03 4.88
CA ASP A 353 17.53 -9.49 4.82
C ASP A 353 17.11 -10.05 6.19
N TYR A 354 16.05 -9.47 6.76
CA TYR A 354 15.53 -9.89 8.04
C TYR A 354 14.99 -11.32 7.95
N THR A 355 15.15 -12.11 9.00
CA THR A 355 14.63 -13.49 9.05
C THR A 355 13.72 -13.68 10.24
N LEU A 356 12.70 -14.54 10.06
CA LEU A 356 11.73 -14.89 11.10
C LEU A 356 12.42 -15.40 12.37
N LYS A 357 11.76 -15.19 13.50
CA LYS A 357 12.17 -15.75 14.79
C LYS A 357 12.22 -17.26 14.71
N ASN A 358 13.25 -17.85 15.30
CA ASN A 358 13.46 -19.28 15.29
C ASN A 358 12.86 -19.93 16.54
N HIS A 359 11.66 -20.49 16.40
CA HIS A 359 10.93 -21.13 17.51
C HIS A 359 11.17 -22.64 17.57
N LYS A 360 11.52 -23.14 18.77
CA LYS A 360 11.64 -24.58 19.03
C LYS A 360 10.29 -25.18 19.42
N LEU A 361 9.57 -25.67 18.42
CA LEU A 361 8.25 -26.28 18.58
C LEU A 361 8.39 -27.77 18.96
N GLY A 362 7.57 -28.21 19.91
CA GLY A 362 7.41 -29.61 20.28
C GLY A 362 6.30 -30.28 19.47
N GLU A 363 5.48 -31.10 20.14
CA GLU A 363 4.27 -31.68 19.55
C GLU A 363 3.26 -30.57 19.20
N LEU A 364 2.70 -30.63 17.99
CA LEU A 364 1.72 -29.66 17.51
C LEU A 364 0.31 -30.12 17.88
N SER A 365 -0.52 -29.18 18.33
CA SER A 365 -1.96 -29.39 18.50
C SER A 365 -2.66 -29.14 17.18
N VAL A 366 -3.22 -30.17 16.57
CA VAL A 366 -4.05 -30.03 15.36
C VAL A 366 -5.31 -29.26 15.71
N ILE A 367 -5.57 -28.17 15.00
CA ILE A 367 -6.80 -27.37 15.08
C ILE A 367 -7.76 -27.84 13.99
N GLU A 368 -7.25 -27.98 12.77
CA GLU A 368 -7.98 -28.47 11.61
C GLU A 368 -7.11 -29.45 10.83
N GLU A 369 -7.66 -30.62 10.49
CA GLU A 369 -6.97 -31.62 9.67
C GLU A 369 -6.94 -31.18 8.21
N ALA A 370 -5.82 -31.44 7.53
CA ALA A 370 -5.73 -31.24 6.10
C ALA A 370 -6.64 -32.24 5.34
N THR A 371 -7.19 -31.79 4.23
CA THR A 371 -8.02 -32.60 3.32
C THR A 371 -7.47 -32.49 1.90
N THR A 372 -8.06 -33.17 0.93
CA THR A 372 -7.70 -33.04 -0.49
C THR A 372 -8.05 -31.66 -1.08
N GLU A 373 -8.92 -30.90 -0.41
CA GLU A 373 -9.43 -29.60 -0.90
C GLU A 373 -9.00 -28.40 -0.03
N LYS A 374 -8.66 -28.64 1.25
CA LYS A 374 -8.37 -27.60 2.24
C LYS A 374 -7.13 -27.94 3.04
N GLU A 375 -6.24 -26.96 3.20
CA GLU A 375 -5.08 -27.05 4.08
C GLU A 375 -5.49 -27.28 5.54
N GLY A 376 -4.64 -27.96 6.29
CA GLY A 376 -4.78 -28.15 7.72
C GLY A 376 -4.09 -27.04 8.51
N LEU A 377 -4.50 -26.86 9.75
CA LEU A 377 -3.94 -25.86 10.67
C LEU A 377 -3.57 -26.54 11.97
N SER A 378 -2.33 -26.35 12.42
CA SER A 378 -1.85 -26.80 13.71
C SER A 378 -1.22 -25.65 14.49
N LYS A 379 -1.24 -25.75 15.82
CA LYS A 379 -0.60 -24.79 16.72
C LYS A 379 0.52 -25.45 17.52
N GLY A 380 1.69 -24.83 17.50
CA GLY A 380 2.80 -25.13 18.39
C GLY A 380 3.00 -24.04 19.43
N VAL A 381 3.64 -24.40 20.54
CA VAL A 381 4.12 -23.44 21.54
C VAL A 381 5.64 -23.58 21.62
N CYS A 382 6.35 -22.46 21.47
CA CYS A 382 7.80 -22.44 21.60
C CYS A 382 8.21 -22.85 23.02
N SER A 383 9.07 -23.86 23.13
CA SER A 383 9.56 -24.35 24.42
C SER A 383 10.47 -23.37 25.17
N ASP A 384 11.07 -22.41 24.46
CA ASP A 384 11.99 -21.43 25.04
C ASP A 384 11.28 -20.14 25.48
N CYS A 385 10.44 -19.55 24.62
CA CYS A 385 9.79 -18.24 24.88
C CYS A 385 8.27 -18.30 25.11
N GLY A 386 7.63 -19.45 24.90
CA GLY A 386 6.18 -19.61 25.09
C GLY A 386 5.31 -18.99 24.00
N ALA A 387 5.88 -18.44 22.93
CA ALA A 387 5.13 -17.91 21.79
C ALA A 387 4.29 -19.01 21.12
N GLU A 388 3.05 -18.67 20.79
CA GLU A 388 2.20 -19.52 19.94
C GLU A 388 2.59 -19.31 18.47
N VAL A 389 2.79 -20.40 17.75
CA VAL A 389 3.16 -20.40 16.33
C VAL A 389 2.21 -21.31 15.59
N TYR A 390 1.62 -20.81 14.51
CA TYR A 390 0.68 -21.56 13.69
C TYR A 390 1.39 -22.14 12.48
N VAL A 391 1.11 -23.42 12.19
CA VAL A 391 1.75 -24.18 11.10
C VAL A 391 0.66 -24.67 10.17
N ILE A 392 0.77 -24.29 8.90
CA ILE A 392 -0.09 -24.77 7.82
C ILE A 392 0.40 -26.14 7.36
N THR A 393 -0.53 -27.08 7.28
CA THR A 393 -0.31 -28.41 6.71
C THR A 393 -0.88 -28.42 5.29
N PRO A 394 -0.08 -28.71 4.25
CA PRO A 394 -0.57 -28.76 2.88
C PRO A 394 -1.75 -29.74 2.70
N VAL A 395 -2.54 -29.53 1.66
CA VAL A 395 -3.60 -30.47 1.25
C VAL A 395 -3.06 -31.88 1.07
N VAL A 396 -3.88 -32.88 1.39
CA VAL A 396 -3.52 -34.30 1.24
C VAL A 396 -3.56 -34.67 -0.24
N GLU A 397 -2.49 -35.22 -0.78
CA GLU A 397 -2.47 -35.73 -2.16
C GLU A 397 -3.35 -36.98 -2.28
N GLU A 398 -4.23 -37.01 -3.28
CA GLU A 398 -5.08 -38.16 -3.56
C GLU A 398 -4.21 -39.26 -4.19
N ILE A 399 -4.03 -40.38 -3.46
CA ILE A 399 -3.33 -41.54 -4.01
C ILE A 399 -4.24 -42.17 -5.06
N ILE A 400 -3.95 -41.89 -6.33
CA ILE A 400 -4.57 -42.61 -7.44
C ILE A 400 -3.93 -44.00 -7.45
N GLU A 401 -4.63 -44.99 -6.90
CA GLU A 401 -4.29 -46.40 -7.14
C GLU A 401 -4.53 -46.68 -8.62
N GLU A 402 -3.44 -46.83 -9.40
CA GLU A 402 -3.55 -47.38 -10.76
C GLU A 402 -4.21 -48.76 -10.64
N PRO A 403 -5.32 -49.03 -11.36
CA PRO A 403 -5.99 -50.32 -11.27
C PRO A 403 -5.01 -51.42 -11.71
N GLU A 404 -4.84 -52.44 -10.86
CA GLU A 404 -4.01 -53.61 -11.18
C GLU A 404 -4.36 -54.12 -12.59
N GLU A 405 -3.34 -54.17 -13.45
CA GLU A 405 -3.44 -54.67 -14.80
C GLU A 405 -3.90 -56.14 -14.74
N ILE A 406 -5.17 -56.39 -15.08
CA ILE A 406 -5.72 -57.74 -15.16
C ILE A 406 -5.04 -58.41 -16.37
N VAL A 407 -4.03 -59.22 -16.11
CA VAL A 407 -3.40 -60.07 -17.14
C VAL A 407 -4.41 -61.16 -17.54
N GLU A 408 -5.12 -60.94 -18.65
CA GLU A 408 -5.92 -61.98 -19.29
C GLU A 408 -4.99 -63.08 -19.84
N PRO A 409 -5.32 -64.38 -19.66
CA PRO A 409 -4.47 -65.47 -20.13
C PRO A 409 -4.52 -65.65 -21.66
N ASP A 410 -3.34 -65.78 -22.25
CA ASP A 410 -3.09 -66.06 -23.67
C ASP A 410 -3.93 -67.22 -24.22
N ILE A 411 -4.73 -66.94 -25.26
CA ILE A 411 -5.29 -67.98 -26.14
C ILE A 411 -4.53 -67.94 -27.46
N VAL A 412 -3.80 -69.04 -27.71
CA VAL A 412 -3.01 -69.30 -28.91
C VAL A 412 -3.89 -69.61 -30.13
N SER A 413 -3.43 -69.07 -31.25
CA SER A 413 -3.93 -68.96 -32.63
C SER A 413 -4.31 -70.23 -33.41
N GLU A 414 -5.13 -70.05 -34.47
CA GLU A 414 -4.83 -70.35 -35.90
C GLU A 414 -6.07 -70.15 -36.83
N PRO A 415 -5.96 -70.03 -38.18
CA PRO A 415 -5.35 -68.95 -38.96
C PRO A 415 -6.28 -68.38 -40.08
N GLU A 416 -5.71 -67.40 -40.81
CA GLU A 416 -6.23 -66.42 -41.78
C GLU A 416 -7.19 -66.85 -42.91
N THR A 417 -8.02 -65.90 -43.36
CA THR A 417 -8.10 -65.53 -44.79
C THR A 417 -8.41 -64.02 -44.98
N VAL A 418 -7.62 -63.38 -45.85
CA VAL A 418 -7.73 -62.04 -46.46
C VAL A 418 -7.90 -62.28 -47.99
N PRO A 419 -8.43 -61.41 -48.89
CA PRO A 419 -8.82 -59.99 -48.79
C PRO A 419 -10.21 -59.64 -49.43
N GLU A 420 -10.67 -58.39 -49.28
CA GLU A 420 -10.94 -57.51 -50.45
C GLU A 420 -11.29 -56.07 -50.02
N THR A 421 -10.54 -55.11 -50.59
CA THR A 421 -10.67 -53.66 -50.40
C THR A 421 -11.73 -53.04 -51.32
N LYS A 422 -12.53 -52.09 -50.82
CA LYS A 422 -13.21 -51.01 -51.59
C LYS A 422 -13.93 -50.01 -50.65
N PRO A 423 -14.25 -48.79 -51.12
CA PRO A 423 -13.42 -47.60 -50.99
C PRO A 423 -13.92 -46.60 -49.93
N VAL A 424 -13.02 -45.70 -49.56
CA VAL A 424 -13.23 -44.55 -48.66
C VAL A 424 -14.38 -43.66 -49.14
N LYS A 425 -15.26 -43.31 -48.20
CA LYS A 425 -16.11 -42.11 -48.26
C LYS A 425 -15.79 -41.24 -47.06
N GLU A 426 -15.41 -40.00 -47.35
CA GLU A 426 -15.36 -38.90 -46.40
C GLU A 426 -16.80 -38.56 -45.96
N GLU A 427 -17.02 -38.44 -44.65
CA GLU A 427 -18.18 -37.73 -44.11
C GLU A 427 -17.70 -36.57 -43.24
N GLU A 428 -18.26 -35.40 -43.57
CA GLU A 428 -18.02 -34.09 -43.01
C GLU A 428 -18.59 -33.99 -41.58
N GLY A 429 -17.77 -33.48 -40.66
CA GLY A 429 -18.20 -33.12 -39.30
C GLY A 429 -19.01 -31.82 -39.30
N ASP A 430 -20.25 -31.95 -38.84
CA ASP A 430 -21.35 -31.00 -38.92
C ASP A 430 -21.20 -29.77 -37.98
N THR A 431 -21.11 -28.60 -38.64
CA THR A 431 -21.83 -27.35 -38.40
C THR A 431 -22.72 -27.21 -37.15
N LEU A 432 -22.13 -26.94 -35.98
CA LEU A 432 -22.87 -26.36 -34.84
C LEU A 432 -22.19 -25.17 -34.15
N LEU A 433 -20.91 -24.91 -34.44
CA LEU A 433 -20.14 -23.82 -33.80
C LEU A 433 -20.10 -22.49 -34.58
N LYS A 434 -20.64 -22.43 -35.81
CA LYS A 434 -20.57 -21.23 -36.68
C LYS A 434 -21.82 -20.35 -36.69
N VAL A 435 -22.93 -20.78 -36.08
CA VAL A 435 -24.18 -19.99 -36.03
C VAL A 435 -24.19 -18.97 -34.88
N PHE A 436 -23.45 -19.21 -33.79
CA PHE A 436 -23.42 -18.28 -32.65
C PHE A 436 -22.48 -17.09 -32.83
N LEU A 437 -21.44 -17.20 -33.66
CA LEU A 437 -20.44 -16.14 -33.85
C LEU A 437 -20.86 -15.02 -34.82
N ILE A 438 -21.87 -15.26 -35.67
CA ILE A 438 -22.34 -14.25 -36.65
C ILE A 438 -23.55 -13.46 -36.10
N GLY A 439 -24.35 -14.04 -35.20
CA GLY A 439 -25.51 -13.36 -34.59
C GLY A 439 -25.15 -12.26 -33.60
N GLY A 440 -24.10 -12.44 -32.80
CA GLY A 440 -23.67 -11.46 -31.78
C GLY A 440 -23.04 -10.18 -32.37
N LEU A 441 -22.37 -10.31 -33.52
CA LEU A 441 -21.66 -9.18 -34.16
C LEU A 441 -22.63 -8.17 -34.81
N VAL A 442 -23.79 -8.63 -35.31
CA VAL A 442 -24.78 -7.77 -35.97
C VAL A 442 -25.56 -6.90 -34.97
N ILE A 443 -25.75 -7.38 -33.74
CA ILE A 443 -26.45 -6.63 -32.68
C ILE A 443 -25.57 -5.49 -32.12
N CYS A 444 -24.25 -5.71 -32.03
CA CYS A 444 -23.32 -4.69 -31.52
C CYS A 444 -23.12 -3.53 -32.50
N ILE A 445 -23.10 -3.78 -33.81
CA ILE A 445 -22.94 -2.74 -34.83
C ILE A 445 -24.21 -1.86 -34.94
N GLY A 446 -25.40 -2.43 -34.71
CA GLY A 446 -26.67 -1.69 -34.71
C GLY A 446 -26.79 -0.68 -33.55
N LEU A 447 -26.28 -1.03 -32.36
CA LEU A 447 -26.31 -0.16 -31.18
C LEU A 447 -25.36 1.03 -31.27
N VAL A 448 -24.18 0.84 -31.88
CA VAL A 448 -23.20 1.93 -32.09
C VAL A 448 -23.70 2.94 -33.13
N ALA A 449 -24.39 2.48 -34.18
CA ALA A 449 -24.97 3.37 -35.19
C ALA A 449 -26.17 4.20 -34.66
N ALA A 450 -26.96 3.66 -33.74
CA ALA A 450 -28.09 4.38 -33.14
C ALA A 450 -27.63 5.50 -32.18
N ILE A 451 -26.54 5.30 -31.45
CA ILE A 451 -25.96 6.30 -30.53
C ILE A 451 -25.31 7.46 -31.31
N ALA A 452 -24.65 7.17 -32.44
CA ALA A 452 -24.06 8.20 -33.30
C ALA A 452 -25.10 9.15 -33.94
N VAL A 453 -26.29 8.66 -34.29
CA VAL A 453 -27.37 9.49 -34.89
C VAL A 453 -28.03 10.41 -33.85
N VAL A 454 -28.06 10.01 -32.57
CA VAL A 454 -28.58 10.84 -31.48
C VAL A 454 -27.58 11.94 -31.10
N LEU A 455 -26.28 11.66 -31.11
CA LEU A 455 -25.24 12.64 -30.77
C LEU A 455 -25.02 13.70 -31.86
N PHE A 456 -25.24 13.39 -33.15
CA PHE A 456 -25.06 14.36 -34.24
C PHE A 456 -26.29 15.24 -34.53
N ARG A 457 -27.48 14.92 -34.01
CA ARG A 457 -28.68 15.78 -34.16
C ARG A 457 -28.78 16.91 -33.11
N GLY A 458 -27.95 16.92 -32.08
CA GLY A 458 -27.94 17.94 -31.02
C GLY A 458 -27.17 19.23 -31.32
N ARG A 459 -26.42 19.33 -32.44
CA ARG A 459 -25.50 20.46 -32.71
C ARG A 459 -25.97 21.50 -33.76
N LYS A 460 -27.28 21.61 -34.02
CA LYS A 460 -27.84 22.74 -34.81
C LYS A 460 -29.08 23.34 -34.15
N LYS A 461 -28.86 24.31 -33.27
CA LYS A 461 -29.65 25.54 -32.99
C LYS A 461 -29.53 25.95 -31.51
N ARG A 462 -28.52 26.74 -31.18
CA ARG A 462 -28.59 28.12 -30.68
C ARG A 462 -27.20 28.60 -30.32
#